data_AF-A0A1X2HJT9-F1
#
_entry.id   AF-A0A1X2HJT9-F1
#
_cell.length_a   1.000
_cell.length_b   1.000
_cell.length_c   1.000
_cell.angle_alpha   90.00
_cell.angle_beta   90.00
_cell.angle_gamma   90.00
#
_symmetry.space_group_name_H-M   'P 1'
#
loop_
_entity.id
_entity.type
_entity.pdbx_description
1 polymer ?
#
loop_
_entity_poly.entity_id
_entity_poly.type
_entity_poly.pdbx_seq_one_letter_code
_entity_poly.pdbx_strand_id
1 'polypeptide(L)'
;CACSQLVLKGSRACHLHSQRTLSVAGRTTIVNSLVLARVWHVLRVTPLTKSTLGSLRSTIRRFLVRGLFPPPPIKYDTLLASKQRGGRGILDPWRQQCTLQLSWLRPLLASHLSSAPRSPLLDALCFTLQAHFQQPNHLPPLLFPAAR
;
A
#
# COMPACT_ATOMS: atom_id res chain seq x y z
N CYS A 1 -6.00 16.17 -11.78
CA CYS A 1 -4.89 15.70 -10.93
C CYS A 1 -4.63 14.21 -11.11
N ALA A 2 -3.36 13.79 -11.16
CA ALA A 2 -2.92 12.40 -11.40
C ALA A 2 -3.55 11.36 -10.43
N CYS A 3 -3.81 11.76 -9.18
CA CYS A 3 -4.49 10.92 -8.17
C CYS A 3 -5.89 10.45 -8.62
N SER A 4 -6.68 11.33 -9.23
CA SER A 4 -8.02 11.01 -9.74
C SER A 4 -7.93 10.01 -10.89
N GLN A 5 -6.93 10.15 -11.76
CA GLN A 5 -6.73 9.22 -12.88
C GLN A 5 -6.33 7.81 -12.41
N LEU A 6 -5.60 7.68 -11.31
CA LEU A 6 -5.24 6.37 -10.73
C LEU A 6 -6.46 5.63 -10.17
N VAL A 7 -7.29 6.32 -9.41
CA VAL A 7 -8.55 5.76 -8.88
C VAL A 7 -9.47 5.35 -10.03
N LEU A 8 -9.53 6.17 -11.09
CA LEU A 8 -10.29 5.84 -12.30
C LEU A 8 -9.73 4.60 -13.02
N LYS A 9 -8.40 4.48 -13.16
CA LYS A 9 -7.76 3.28 -13.76
C LYS A 9 -8.06 2.01 -12.95
N GLY A 10 -7.97 2.09 -11.62
CA GLY A 10 -8.34 0.99 -10.73
C GLY A 10 -9.82 0.62 -10.85
N SER A 11 -10.69 1.63 -10.88
CA SER A 11 -12.14 1.45 -11.03
C SER A 11 -12.53 0.83 -12.38
N ARG A 12 -11.89 1.27 -13.47
CA ARG A 12 -12.07 0.68 -14.81
C ARG A 12 -11.63 -0.78 -14.86
N ALA A 13 -10.51 -1.12 -14.21
CA ALA A 13 -10.07 -2.51 -14.12
C ALA A 13 -11.08 -3.37 -13.34
N CYS A 14 -11.56 -2.90 -12.19
CA CYS A 14 -12.63 -3.56 -11.45
C CYS A 14 -13.90 -3.73 -12.30
N HIS A 15 -14.30 -2.69 -13.04
CA HIS A 15 -15.48 -2.73 -13.89
C HIS A 15 -15.34 -3.76 -15.02
N LEU A 16 -14.21 -3.76 -15.74
CA LEU A 16 -13.92 -4.72 -16.80
C LEU A 16 -14.00 -6.17 -16.29
N HIS A 17 -13.40 -6.45 -15.14
CA HIS A 17 -13.41 -7.78 -14.55
C HIS A 17 -14.74 -8.14 -13.88
N SER A 18 -15.64 -7.18 -13.67
CA SER A 18 -16.95 -7.41 -13.06
C SER A 18 -17.98 -8.02 -14.01
N GLN A 19 -17.70 -8.02 -15.31
CA GLN A 19 -18.52 -8.67 -16.33
C GLN A 19 -18.41 -10.21 -16.29
N ARG A 20 -17.45 -10.75 -15.53
CA ARG A 20 -17.24 -12.19 -15.38
C ARG A 20 -17.92 -12.69 -14.10
N THR A 21 -18.63 -13.81 -14.18
CA THR A 21 -19.21 -14.52 -13.03
C THR A 21 -18.10 -15.19 -12.22
N LEU A 22 -17.43 -14.40 -11.38
CA LEU A 22 -16.28 -14.85 -10.61
C LEU A 22 -16.65 -15.14 -9.17
N SER A 23 -16.14 -16.27 -8.68
CA SER A 23 -16.13 -16.55 -7.25
C SER A 23 -15.45 -15.41 -6.50
N VAL A 24 -15.81 -15.23 -5.23
CA VAL A 24 -15.22 -14.16 -4.43
C VAL A 24 -13.70 -14.36 -4.27
N ALA A 25 -13.22 -15.62 -4.27
CA ALA A 25 -11.79 -15.94 -4.29
C ALA A 25 -11.11 -15.51 -5.61
N GLY A 26 -11.75 -15.77 -6.76
CA GLY A 26 -11.25 -15.30 -8.06
C GLY A 26 -11.17 -13.78 -8.15
N ARG A 27 -12.15 -13.07 -7.57
CA ARG A 27 -12.12 -11.61 -7.46
C ARG A 27 -10.98 -11.10 -6.59
N THR A 28 -10.69 -11.76 -5.47
CA THR A 28 -9.52 -11.44 -4.65
C THR A 28 -8.22 -11.57 -5.44
N THR A 29 -8.05 -12.66 -6.19
CA THR A 29 -6.85 -12.86 -7.03
C THR A 29 -6.71 -11.75 -8.07
N ILE A 30 -7.79 -11.38 -8.75
CA ILE A 30 -7.79 -10.26 -9.71
C ILE A 30 -7.42 -8.93 -9.05
N VAL A 31 -7.95 -8.67 -7.86
CA VAL A 31 -7.60 -7.45 -7.11
C VAL A 31 -6.10 -7.42 -6.84
N ASN A 32 -5.54 -8.47 -6.23
CA ASN A 32 -4.13 -8.52 -5.87
C ASN A 32 -3.20 -8.48 -7.09
N SER A 33 -3.52 -9.22 -8.15
CA SER A 33 -2.61 -9.43 -9.28
C SER A 33 -2.79 -8.42 -10.42
N LEU A 34 -4.00 -7.90 -10.66
CA LEU A 34 -4.28 -7.05 -11.83
C LEU A 34 -4.61 -5.62 -11.44
N VAL A 35 -5.52 -5.42 -10.49
CA VAL A 35 -5.93 -4.06 -10.08
C VAL A 35 -4.79 -3.41 -9.32
N LEU A 36 -4.32 -4.06 -8.27
CA LEU A 36 -3.32 -3.50 -7.37
C LEU A 36 -1.94 -3.40 -8.01
N ALA A 37 -1.53 -4.33 -8.87
CA ALA A 37 -0.27 -4.26 -9.61
C ALA A 37 -0.13 -2.94 -10.41
N ARG A 38 -1.20 -2.45 -11.03
CA ARG A 38 -1.22 -1.17 -11.76
C ARG A 38 -1.04 0.03 -10.84
N VAL A 39 -1.57 -0.04 -9.62
CA VAL A 39 -1.47 1.03 -8.62
C VAL A 39 -0.08 1.04 -7.99
N TRP A 40 0.51 -0.13 -7.73
CA TRP A 40 1.84 -0.27 -7.12
C TRP A 40 2.94 0.47 -7.87
N HIS A 41 2.92 0.44 -9.20
CA HIS A 41 3.94 1.11 -10.00
C HIS A 41 3.99 2.62 -9.70
N VAL A 42 2.82 3.26 -9.58
CA VAL A 42 2.76 4.70 -9.31
C VAL A 42 2.98 5.01 -7.83
N LEU A 43 2.49 4.14 -6.94
CA LEU A 43 2.69 4.27 -5.50
C LEU A 43 4.15 4.21 -5.05
N ARG A 44 5.02 3.54 -5.83
CA ARG A 44 6.47 3.53 -5.59
C ARG A 44 7.10 4.91 -5.69
N VAL A 45 6.62 5.75 -6.61
CA VAL A 45 7.26 7.04 -6.94
C VAL A 45 6.50 8.20 -6.31
N THR A 46 5.17 8.10 -6.19
CA THR A 46 4.32 9.19 -5.72
C THR A 46 3.55 8.77 -4.46
N PRO A 47 3.78 9.41 -3.31
CA PRO A 47 2.94 9.20 -2.14
C PRO A 47 1.52 9.70 -2.43
N LEU A 48 0.55 8.80 -2.33
CA LEU A 48 -0.86 9.16 -2.43
C LEU A 48 -1.39 9.55 -1.05
N THR A 49 -2.35 10.47 -1.07
CA THR A 49 -3.05 10.90 0.13
C THR A 49 -3.94 9.79 0.69
N LYS A 50 -4.20 9.84 2.01
CA LYS A 50 -5.14 8.94 2.70
C LYS A 50 -6.51 8.91 2.04
N SER A 51 -7.01 10.08 1.59
CA SER A 51 -8.31 10.19 0.91
C SER A 51 -8.35 9.41 -0.40
N THR A 52 -7.31 9.53 -1.23
CA THR A 52 -7.21 8.82 -2.52
C THR A 52 -7.17 7.30 -2.31
N LEU A 53 -6.39 6.84 -1.32
CA LEU A 53 -6.30 5.42 -0.98
C LEU A 53 -7.61 4.89 -0.37
N GLY A 54 -8.32 5.72 0.39
CA GLY A 54 -9.67 5.44 0.88
C GLY A 54 -10.68 5.20 -0.25
N SER A 55 -10.67 6.05 -1.28
CA SER A 55 -11.49 5.86 -2.48
C SER A 55 -11.12 4.59 -3.25
N LEU A 56 -9.84 4.24 -3.33
CA LEU A 56 -9.42 2.98 -3.96
C LEU A 56 -9.91 1.76 -3.15
N ARG A 57 -9.78 1.80 -1.82
CA ARG A 57 -10.27 0.74 -0.92
C ARG A 57 -11.78 0.53 -1.06
N SER A 58 -12.55 1.61 -1.18
CA SER A 58 -14.01 1.53 -1.33
C SER A 58 -14.40 0.89 -2.68
N THR A 59 -13.73 1.24 -3.77
CA THR A 59 -13.89 0.60 -5.08
C THR A 59 -13.57 -0.88 -5.05
N ILE A 60 -12.44 -1.27 -4.44
CA ILE A 60 -12.04 -2.67 -4.28
C ILE A 60 -13.08 -3.43 -3.47
N ARG A 61 -13.54 -2.87 -2.34
CA ARG A 61 -14.58 -3.49 -1.51
C ARG A 61 -15.85 -3.73 -2.31
N ARG A 62 -16.32 -2.72 -3.07
CA ARG A 62 -17.54 -2.83 -3.90
C ARG A 62 -17.41 -3.93 -4.94
N PHE A 63 -16.24 -4.07 -5.57
CA PHE A 63 -15.97 -5.15 -6.51
C PHE A 63 -16.02 -6.54 -5.85
N LEU A 64 -15.45 -6.68 -4.65
CA LEU A 64 -15.41 -7.94 -3.92
C LEU A 64 -16.78 -8.38 -3.37
N VAL A 65 -17.64 -7.45 -2.98
CA VAL A 65 -18.98 -7.79 -2.47
C VAL A 65 -20.05 -7.87 -3.57
N ARG A 66 -19.69 -7.56 -4.82
CA ARG A 66 -20.64 -7.59 -5.96
C ARG A 66 -21.34 -8.95 -6.07
N GLY A 67 -22.65 -8.96 -6.27
CA GLY A 67 -23.43 -10.19 -6.42
C GLY A 67 -23.61 -11.02 -5.15
N LEU A 68 -23.17 -10.55 -3.98
CA LEU A 68 -23.60 -11.09 -2.68
C LEU A 68 -24.84 -10.31 -2.24
N PHE A 69 -25.97 -10.99 -2.07
CA PHE A 69 -27.20 -10.38 -1.59
C PHE A 69 -27.78 -11.20 -0.42
N PRO A 70 -28.04 -10.59 0.75
CA PRO A 70 -27.68 -9.22 1.12
C PRO A 70 -26.14 -9.02 1.19
N PRO A 71 -25.62 -7.79 1.00
CA PRO A 71 -24.19 -7.54 1.15
C PRO A 71 -23.79 -7.82 2.60
N PRO A 72 -22.85 -8.74 2.86
CA PRO A 72 -22.48 -9.07 4.22
C PRO A 72 -21.75 -7.88 4.87
N PRO A 73 -21.97 -7.60 6.17
CA PRO A 73 -21.29 -6.52 6.90
C PRO A 73 -19.84 -6.89 7.22
N ILE A 74 -19.04 -7.17 6.18
CA ILE A 74 -17.63 -7.55 6.34
C ILE A 74 -16.80 -6.29 6.50
N LYS A 75 -16.10 -6.17 7.63
CA LYS A 75 -15.08 -5.14 7.83
C LYS A 75 -13.98 -5.30 6.80
N TYR A 76 -13.47 -4.21 6.25
CA TYR A 76 -12.40 -4.27 5.25
C TYR A 76 -11.17 -4.99 5.80
N ASP A 77 -10.86 -4.84 7.08
CA ASP A 77 -9.72 -5.52 7.72
C ASP A 77 -9.87 -7.04 7.75
N THR A 78 -11.10 -7.56 7.81
CA THR A 78 -11.36 -9.00 7.67
C THR A 78 -11.03 -9.50 6.26
N LEU A 79 -11.20 -8.67 5.23
CA LEU A 79 -10.79 -8.99 3.86
C LEU A 79 -9.25 -8.99 3.71
N LEU A 80 -8.56 -8.18 4.50
CA LEU A 80 -7.09 -8.12 4.54
C LEU A 80 -6.46 -9.27 5.32
N ALA A 81 -7.20 -9.86 6.27
CA ALA A 81 -6.70 -10.94 7.11
C ALA A 81 -6.18 -12.13 6.29
N SER A 82 -5.23 -12.88 6.85
CA SER A 82 -4.60 -14.00 6.16
C SER A 82 -5.61 -15.10 5.82
N LYS A 83 -5.35 -15.82 4.73
CA LYS A 83 -6.16 -16.97 4.31
C LYS A 83 -6.26 -18.04 5.42
N GLN A 84 -5.19 -18.20 6.19
CA GLN A 84 -5.13 -19.14 7.33
C GLN A 84 -6.10 -18.78 8.47
N ARG A 85 -6.50 -17.52 8.59
CA ARG A 85 -7.48 -17.05 9.59
C ARG A 85 -8.88 -16.84 8.98
N GLY A 86 -9.18 -17.47 7.85
CA GLY A 86 -10.46 -17.29 7.13
C GLY A 86 -10.61 -15.94 6.42
N GLY A 87 -9.55 -15.13 6.37
CA GLY A 87 -9.52 -13.88 5.62
C GLY A 87 -9.27 -14.11 4.13
N ARG A 88 -9.28 -13.03 3.35
CA ARG A 88 -9.07 -13.11 1.89
C ARG A 88 -7.63 -12.81 1.46
N GLY A 89 -6.78 -12.30 2.34
CA GLY A 89 -5.39 -11.97 2.02
C GLY A 89 -5.26 -10.89 0.96
N ILE A 90 -6.17 -9.91 0.95
CA ILE A 90 -6.06 -8.74 0.08
C ILE A 90 -4.95 -7.84 0.60
N LEU A 91 -4.16 -7.29 -0.31
CA LEU A 91 -3.10 -6.34 0.06
C LEU A 91 -3.72 -4.95 0.32
N ASP A 92 -3.41 -4.37 1.48
CA ASP A 92 -3.87 -3.02 1.82
C ASP A 92 -3.05 -1.96 1.08
N PRO A 93 -3.68 -1.09 0.26
CA PRO A 93 -2.97 -0.05 -0.46
C PRO A 93 -2.15 0.89 0.40
N TRP A 94 -2.61 1.18 1.62
CA TRP A 94 -1.88 2.04 2.55
C TRP A 94 -0.59 1.38 3.03
N ARG A 95 -0.69 0.17 3.60
CA ARG A 95 0.49 -0.58 4.06
C ARG A 95 1.47 -0.81 2.91
N GLN A 96 0.96 -1.19 1.74
CA GLN A 96 1.81 -1.45 0.58
C GLN A 96 2.56 -0.20 0.11
N GLN A 97 1.93 0.98 0.11
CA GLN A 97 2.62 2.24 -0.21
C GLN A 97 3.81 2.45 0.73
N CYS A 98 3.58 2.35 2.04
CA CYS A 98 4.64 2.51 3.03
C CYS A 98 5.77 1.51 2.83
N THR A 99 5.44 0.23 2.61
CA THR A 99 6.44 -0.82 2.35
C THR A 99 7.25 -0.52 1.11
N LEU A 100 6.60 -0.16 0.00
CA LEU A 100 7.26 0.14 -1.27
C LEU A 100 8.20 1.35 -1.15
N GLN A 101 7.76 2.42 -0.52
CA GLN A 101 8.56 3.63 -0.32
C GLN A 101 9.74 3.38 0.61
N LEU A 102 9.53 2.63 1.70
CA LEU A 102 10.61 2.24 2.60
C LEU A 102 11.63 1.34 1.91
N SER A 103 11.21 0.43 1.02
CA SER A 103 12.14 -0.39 0.24
C SER A 103 13.11 0.43 -0.61
N TRP A 104 12.68 1.59 -1.14
CA TRP A 104 13.56 2.50 -1.88
C TRP A 104 14.45 3.35 -0.96
N LEU A 105 13.93 3.76 0.21
CA LEU A 105 14.70 4.55 1.17
C LEU A 105 15.78 3.73 1.89
N ARG A 106 15.52 2.45 2.15
CA ARG A 106 16.45 1.55 2.87
C ARG A 106 17.89 1.56 2.35
N PRO A 107 18.18 1.34 1.06
CA PRO A 107 19.57 1.37 0.56
C PRO A 107 20.21 2.75 0.72
N LEU A 108 19.44 3.84 0.56
CA LEU A 108 19.94 5.21 0.74
C LEU A 108 20.33 5.45 2.21
N LEU A 109 19.47 5.05 3.14
CA LEU A 109 19.74 5.16 4.59
C LEU A 109 20.89 4.25 5.03
N ALA A 110 20.99 3.04 4.47
CA ALA A 110 22.12 2.14 4.74
C ALA A 110 23.44 2.71 4.22
N SER A 111 23.44 3.41 3.08
CA SER A 111 24.64 4.06 2.54
C SER A 111 25.16 5.19 3.43
N HIS A 112 24.29 5.88 4.18
CA HIS A 112 24.70 6.89 5.16
C HIS A 112 25.54 6.29 6.31
N LEU A 113 25.33 5.02 6.65
CA LEU A 113 26.15 4.31 7.64
C LEU A 113 27.51 3.90 7.08
N SER A 114 27.69 3.93 5.76
CA SER A 114 28.97 3.68 5.10
C SER A 114 29.76 4.99 4.96
N SER A 115 31.09 4.89 4.96
CA SER A 115 32.01 6.05 4.84
C SER A 115 32.12 6.60 3.40
N ALA A 116 31.08 6.40 2.57
CA ALA A 116 31.03 6.83 1.18
C ALA A 116 30.72 8.33 1.06
N PRO A 117 31.07 8.99 -0.07
CA PRO A 117 30.72 10.40 -0.31
C PRO A 117 29.20 10.60 -0.22
N ARG A 118 28.79 11.57 0.61
CA ARG A 118 27.40 11.81 1.02
C ARG A 118 26.80 12.98 0.25
N SER A 119 25.50 12.91 -0.02
CA SER A 119 24.75 14.07 -0.49
C SER A 119 24.21 14.86 0.71
N PRO A 120 24.24 16.21 0.68
CA PRO A 120 23.75 17.02 1.79
C PRO A 120 22.26 16.82 2.06
N LEU A 121 21.50 16.40 1.04
CA LEU A 121 20.09 16.03 1.18
C LEU A 121 19.90 14.77 2.03
N LEU A 122 20.78 13.78 1.88
CA LEU A 122 20.72 12.55 2.68
C LEU A 122 21.05 12.85 4.13
N ASP A 123 22.04 13.70 4.39
CA ASP A 123 22.40 14.12 5.75
C ASP A 123 21.26 14.89 6.44
N ALA A 124 20.63 15.84 5.73
CA ALA A 124 19.47 16.56 6.24
C ALA A 124 18.29 15.61 6.53
N LEU A 125 18.04 14.64 5.66
CA LEU A 125 17.01 13.62 5.86
C LEU A 125 17.32 12.75 7.09
N CYS A 126 18.56 12.29 7.26
CA CYS A 126 18.97 11.51 8.43
C CYS A 126 18.83 12.32 9.72
N PHE A 127 19.25 13.58 9.72
CA PHE A 127 19.12 14.48 10.85
C PHE A 127 17.66 14.70 11.25
N THR A 128 16.77 14.97 10.28
CA THR A 128 15.33 15.14 10.57
C THR A 128 14.69 13.86 11.11
N LEU A 129 15.08 12.68 10.61
CA LEU A 129 14.62 11.40 11.15
C LEU A 129 15.11 11.17 12.58
N GLN A 130 16.39 11.45 12.86
CA GLN A 130 16.97 11.31 14.20
C GLN A 130 16.27 12.26 15.19
N ALA A 131 16.02 13.51 14.80
CA ALA A 131 15.29 14.48 15.60
C ALA A 131 13.84 14.04 15.84
N HIS A 132 13.19 13.46 14.82
CA HIS A 132 11.80 12.99 14.93
C HIS A 132 11.65 11.81 15.89
N PHE A 133 12.57 10.83 15.84
CA PHE A 133 12.53 9.64 16.69
C PHE A 133 13.33 9.78 17.98
N GLN A 134 13.98 10.92 18.21
CA GLN A 134 14.88 11.15 19.36
C GLN A 134 15.93 10.05 19.54
N GLN A 135 16.42 9.47 18.42
CA GLN A 135 17.34 8.34 18.42
C GLN A 135 18.56 8.67 17.55
N PRO A 136 19.79 8.31 17.97
CA PRO A 136 21.00 8.54 17.17
C PRO A 136 21.02 7.67 15.91
N ASN A 137 20.42 6.47 15.97
CA ASN A 137 20.25 5.61 14.81
C ASN A 137 18.80 5.71 14.31
N HIS A 138 18.62 6.13 13.07
CA HIS A 138 17.31 6.29 12.45
C HIS A 138 16.73 4.97 11.90
N LEU A 139 17.53 3.90 11.76
CA LEU A 139 17.07 2.62 11.20
C LEU A 139 16.12 1.84 12.12
N PRO A 140 16.41 1.60 13.42
CA PRO A 140 15.53 0.83 14.30
C PRO A 140 14.07 1.31 14.33
N PRO A 141 13.76 2.62 14.52
CA PRO A 141 12.37 3.09 14.54
C PRO A 141 11.66 2.94 13.18
N LEU A 142 12.40 2.99 12.07
CA LEU A 142 11.83 2.79 10.73
C LEU A 142 11.50 1.33 10.44
N LEU A 143 12.35 0.40 10.89
CA LEU A 143 12.21 -1.04 10.63
C LEU A 143 11.23 -1.71 11.59
N PHE A 144 11.24 -1.28 12.86
CA PHE A 144 10.47 -1.89 13.92
C PHE A 144 9.53 -0.84 14.54
N PRO A 145 8.21 -0.95 14.32
CA PRO A 145 7.25 -0.05 14.95
C PRO A 145 7.34 -0.02 16.48
N ALA A 146 7.82 -1.10 17.10
CA ALA A 146 8.01 -1.20 18.55
C ALA A 146 9.24 -0.44 19.08
N ALA A 147 10.12 0.03 18.19
CA ALA A 147 11.33 0.79 18.54
C ALA A 147 11.18 2.29 18.24
N ARG A 148 9.95 2.76 18.01
CA ARG A 148 9.60 4.18 17.78
C ARG A 148 9.23 4.87 19.07
#